data_AF-A0A8C2FXK1-F1
#
_entry.id   AF-A0A8C2FXK1-F1
#
_cell.length_a   1.000
_cell.length_b   1.000
_cell.length_c   1.000
_cell.angle_alpha   90.00
_cell.angle_beta   90.00
_cell.angle_gamma   90.00
#
_symmetry.space_group_name_H-M   'P 1'
#
loop_
_entity.id
_entity.type
_entity.pdbx_description
1 polymer ?
#
loop_
_entity_poly.entity_id
_entity_poly.type
_entity_poly.pdbx_seq_one_letter_code
_entity_poly.pdbx_strand_id
1 'polypeptide(L)'
;MFVTDIRKEFYDVVVNQRVALFVSPDIDALCACKVLQALFHCDQVQYTLVPVAGWQDLGTAFMEHKEQYQYFVLINCGANVDLLETLQPEEDSVFFICDTHRPVDVVNVYNDTQIKLLIKQDDDLGVPSYDDIFRDDEEDEEGDGDDSGNESDGSAEPSGKRRRYDEDALERRIERQRARREWEARRREILFDYEQYEFHGTSAALVMFELAWVMSKDTKDMLWWSVIGVTDQWVHDKIPHMKYVTDIATLQRHVSRHNHRNEDEENSLSIDCMRITFEYDLRLVLYQHWSLYESICNSCYTSCSFKLWSINGQKKLQEFLADMGLPLKQVRQKFNSMDMSIKENLREVIEESANKFSMKDIRVQTFAVNFGFKNRFLASDVVHAAAALLENVEKDEMPTDNFIKALDCLSRSNLERLHLGIDLAKKKLKAIQQTVASCICTNLILSQGPFLYCHLLEGTPDVKLFSKPLALTLLCKYLLKAFICSTRNKRFCFIFFGRAFEKAAESTSSRTLHDHFDTSVIELKMEDRGKFLDALITLLS
;
A
#
# COMPACT_ATOMS: atom_id res chain seq x y z
N MET A 1 11.81 13.63 10.79
CA MET A 1 13.19 13.38 10.33
C MET A 1 13.41 11.92 9.97
N PHE A 2 14.22 11.64 8.94
CA PHE A 2 14.64 10.27 8.58
C PHE A 2 15.61 9.68 9.59
N VAL A 3 15.36 8.44 9.99
CA VAL A 3 16.26 7.68 10.87
C VAL A 3 17.45 7.17 10.07
N THR A 4 18.68 7.48 10.51
CA THR A 4 19.91 7.04 9.82
C THR A 4 20.40 5.68 10.32
N ASP A 5 20.38 5.47 11.63
CA ASP A 5 20.71 4.19 12.28
C ASP A 5 19.46 3.60 12.94
N ILE A 6 18.77 2.71 12.22
CA ILE A 6 17.52 2.07 12.67
C ILE A 6 17.68 1.28 13.98
N ARG A 7 18.91 0.86 14.33
CA ARG A 7 19.14 0.18 15.60
C ARG A 7 19.22 1.20 16.73
N LYS A 8 20.10 2.20 16.62
CA LYS A 8 20.35 3.14 17.73
C LYS A 8 19.22 4.15 17.94
N GLU A 9 18.68 4.68 16.86
CA GLU A 9 17.69 5.76 16.92
C GLU A 9 16.27 5.24 17.12
N PHE A 10 16.01 3.98 16.80
CA PHE A 10 14.70 3.35 16.99
C PHE A 10 14.73 2.20 17.98
N TYR A 11 15.37 1.07 17.65
CA TYR A 11 15.18 -0.15 18.45
C TYR A 11 15.72 -0.03 19.88
N ASP A 12 16.93 0.50 20.04
CA ASP A 12 17.57 0.67 21.35
C ASP A 12 16.81 1.70 22.23
N VAL A 13 16.03 2.60 21.61
CA VAL A 13 15.14 3.54 22.31
C VAL A 13 13.90 2.84 22.84
N VAL A 14 13.24 2.02 22.01
CA VAL A 14 11.95 1.41 22.36
C VAL A 14 12.06 0.12 23.19
N VAL A 15 13.21 -0.56 23.18
CA VAL A 15 13.37 -1.90 23.81
C VAL A 15 13.05 -1.92 25.30
N ASN A 16 13.33 -0.83 26.03
CA ASN A 16 13.09 -0.71 27.47
C ASN A 16 11.82 0.07 27.82
N GLN A 17 10.98 0.37 26.83
CA GLN A 17 9.81 1.22 26.96
C GLN A 17 8.52 0.44 26.72
N ARG A 18 7.39 1.06 27.08
CA ARG A 18 6.06 0.58 26.65
C ARG A 18 5.73 1.17 25.30
N VAL A 19 5.34 0.31 24.36
CA VAL A 19 5.14 0.71 22.96
C VAL A 19 3.69 0.45 22.53
N ALA A 20 3.04 1.46 21.96
CA ALA A 20 1.78 1.28 21.23
C ALA A 20 2.09 1.06 19.75
N LEU A 21 1.66 -0.07 19.19
CA LEU A 21 1.94 -0.49 17.82
C LEU A 21 0.65 -0.39 16.98
N PHE A 22 0.54 0.68 16.18
CA PHE A 22 -0.55 0.90 15.23
C PHE A 22 -0.20 0.26 13.89
N VAL A 23 -1.09 -0.58 13.37
CA VAL A 23 -0.83 -1.35 12.14
C VAL A 23 -2.02 -1.25 11.19
N SER A 24 -1.75 -0.80 9.96
CA SER A 24 -2.73 -0.79 8.87
C SER A 24 -3.13 -2.22 8.44
N PRO A 25 -4.39 -2.48 8.03
CA PRO A 25 -4.84 -3.78 7.53
C PRO A 25 -4.40 -4.00 6.08
N ASP A 26 -3.09 -4.14 5.87
CA ASP A 26 -2.49 -4.56 4.61
C ASP A 26 -1.45 -5.67 4.83
N ILE A 27 -1.14 -6.44 3.79
CA ILE A 27 -0.38 -7.68 3.95
C ILE A 27 1.10 -7.37 4.22
N ASP A 28 1.63 -6.29 3.64
CA ASP A 28 2.97 -5.79 3.94
C ASP A 28 3.09 -5.35 5.42
N ALA A 29 2.09 -4.63 5.94
CA ALA A 29 2.02 -4.22 7.33
C ALA A 29 1.89 -5.41 8.29
N LEU A 30 1.07 -6.40 7.96
CA LEU A 30 1.00 -7.66 8.72
C LEU A 30 2.37 -8.34 8.78
N CYS A 31 3.09 -8.39 7.66
CA CYS A 31 4.42 -8.99 7.59
C CYS A 31 5.45 -8.19 8.41
N ALA A 32 5.46 -6.86 8.29
CA ALA A 32 6.32 -5.98 9.07
C ALA A 32 6.03 -6.12 10.58
N CYS A 33 4.75 -6.16 10.95
CA CYS A 33 4.30 -6.40 12.32
C CYS A 33 4.81 -7.75 12.83
N LYS A 34 4.71 -8.85 12.07
CA LYS A 34 5.24 -10.15 12.51
C LYS A 34 6.74 -10.13 12.78
N VAL A 35 7.51 -9.45 11.92
CA VAL A 35 8.96 -9.30 12.13
C VAL A 35 9.23 -8.55 13.43
N LEU A 36 8.59 -7.40 13.63
CA LEU A 36 8.78 -6.59 14.83
C LEU A 36 8.30 -7.29 16.11
N GLN A 37 7.16 -7.96 16.07
CA GLN A 37 6.65 -8.77 17.19
C GLN A 37 7.62 -9.88 17.58
N ALA A 38 8.27 -10.53 16.61
CA ALA A 38 9.26 -11.56 16.90
C ALA A 38 10.51 -10.97 17.56
N LEU A 39 10.96 -9.78 17.14
CA LEU A 39 12.06 -9.06 17.81
C LEU A 39 11.67 -8.65 19.25
N PHE A 40 10.50 -8.04 19.42
CA PHE A 40 9.97 -7.67 20.73
C PHE A 40 9.80 -8.87 21.65
N HIS A 41 9.39 -10.02 21.12
CA HIS A 41 9.32 -11.25 21.90
C HIS A 41 10.70 -11.74 22.36
N CYS A 42 11.72 -11.67 21.50
CA CYS A 42 13.08 -12.04 21.86
C CYS A 42 13.64 -11.17 22.99
N ASP A 43 13.32 -9.88 23.00
CA ASP A 43 13.82 -8.92 24.01
C ASP A 43 12.83 -8.60 25.12
N GLN A 44 11.69 -9.30 25.17
CA GLN A 44 10.63 -9.14 26.18
C GLN A 44 10.08 -7.70 26.28
N VAL A 45 10.03 -7.00 25.15
CA VAL A 45 9.48 -5.63 25.07
C VAL A 45 7.98 -5.66 25.35
N GLN A 46 7.51 -4.75 26.20
CA GLN A 46 6.08 -4.62 26.49
C GLN A 46 5.42 -3.75 25.42
N TYR A 47 4.53 -4.34 24.61
CA TYR A 47 3.82 -3.62 23.57
C TYR A 47 2.33 -3.99 23.52
N THR A 48 1.53 -3.08 22.97
CA THR A 48 0.12 -3.29 22.64
C THR A 48 -0.07 -3.15 21.14
N LEU A 49 -0.59 -4.20 20.49
CA LEU A 49 -0.92 -4.19 19.07
C LEU A 49 -2.34 -3.67 18.86
N VAL A 50 -2.49 -2.62 18.06
CA VAL A 50 -3.76 -1.99 17.74
C VAL A 50 -3.93 -1.90 16.21
N PRO A 51 -4.79 -2.73 15.61
CA PRO A 51 -5.14 -2.61 14.19
C PRO A 51 -5.92 -1.32 13.93
N VAL A 52 -5.54 -0.55 12.92
CA VAL A 52 -6.20 0.72 12.55
C VAL A 52 -6.55 0.70 11.06
N ALA A 53 -7.84 0.75 10.69
CA ALA A 53 -8.24 0.61 9.29
C ALA A 53 -8.24 1.94 8.50
N GLY A 54 -8.28 3.06 9.22
CA GLY A 54 -8.33 4.41 8.66
C GLY A 54 -7.94 5.47 9.67
N TRP A 55 -8.05 6.74 9.27
CA TRP A 55 -7.67 7.89 10.08
C TRP A 55 -8.55 8.08 11.31
N GLN A 56 -9.86 7.81 11.22
CA GLN A 56 -10.78 7.88 12.36
C GLN A 56 -10.43 6.83 13.42
N ASP A 57 -10.15 5.60 12.99
CA ASP A 57 -9.73 4.51 13.87
C ASP A 57 -8.41 4.86 14.55
N LEU A 58 -7.45 5.43 13.80
CA LEU A 58 -6.15 5.84 14.32
C LEU A 58 -6.29 6.96 15.35
N GLY A 59 -7.08 8.01 15.07
CA GLY A 59 -7.33 9.10 16.01
C GLY A 59 -8.03 8.63 17.28
N THR A 60 -9.03 7.74 17.15
CA THR A 60 -9.73 7.16 18.30
C THR A 60 -8.78 6.31 19.14
N ALA A 61 -8.03 5.42 18.51
CA ALA A 61 -7.07 4.55 19.17
C ALA A 61 -5.94 5.35 19.86
N PHE A 62 -5.46 6.43 19.23
CA PHE A 62 -4.47 7.32 19.83
C PHE A 62 -5.03 7.98 21.10
N MET A 63 -6.24 8.53 21.05
CA MET A 63 -6.87 9.18 22.21
C MET A 63 -7.07 8.21 23.40
N GLU A 64 -7.34 6.93 23.14
CA GLU A 64 -7.46 5.91 24.17
C GLU A 64 -6.11 5.55 24.83
N HIS A 65 -5.01 5.68 24.10
CA HIS A 65 -3.69 5.19 24.51
C HIS A 65 -2.69 6.32 24.86
N LYS A 66 -2.96 7.58 24.51
CA LYS A 66 -2.01 8.70 24.68
C LYS A 66 -1.52 8.92 26.10
N GLU A 67 -2.36 8.68 27.11
CA GLU A 67 -1.98 8.85 28.52
C GLU A 67 -1.11 7.69 29.05
N GLN A 68 -1.09 6.55 28.35
CA GLN A 68 -0.45 5.32 28.81
C GLN A 68 0.89 5.04 28.13
N TYR A 69 1.12 5.64 26.96
CA TYR A 69 2.27 5.38 26.09
C TYR A 69 2.88 6.70 25.64
N GLN A 70 4.20 6.79 25.72
CA GLN A 70 4.98 7.89 25.12
C GLN A 70 5.54 7.51 23.74
N TYR A 71 5.69 6.21 23.46
CA TYR A 71 6.29 5.71 22.24
C TYR A 71 5.26 5.00 21.37
N PHE A 72 5.06 5.54 20.17
CA PHE A 72 4.13 5.04 19.18
C PHE A 72 4.89 4.55 17.96
N VAL A 73 4.55 3.35 17.48
CA VAL A 73 5.09 2.79 16.23
C VAL A 73 3.93 2.62 15.27
N LEU A 74 4.01 3.29 14.12
CA LEU A 74 3.01 3.23 13.06
C LEU A 74 3.58 2.41 11.90
N ILE A 75 2.83 1.40 11.44
CA ILE A 75 3.19 0.56 10.29
C ILE A 75 2.17 0.76 9.17
N ASN A 76 2.66 1.21 8.01
CA ASN A 76 1.90 1.54 6.81
C ASN A 76 0.77 2.56 7.01
N CYS A 77 0.98 3.51 7.92
CA CYS A 77 0.12 4.67 8.10
C CYS A 77 0.90 5.86 8.67
N GLY A 78 0.41 7.06 8.43
CA GLY A 78 0.88 8.29 9.09
C GLY A 78 1.98 9.07 8.37
N ALA A 79 2.61 8.56 7.30
CA ALA A 79 3.67 9.31 6.64
C ALA A 79 3.16 10.42 5.70
N ASN A 80 1.99 10.25 5.09
CA ASN A 80 1.46 11.10 4.01
C ASN A 80 0.55 12.26 4.48
N VAL A 81 0.44 12.50 5.79
CA VAL A 81 -0.31 13.61 6.38
C VAL A 81 0.52 14.26 7.49
N ASP A 82 0.26 15.52 7.81
CA ASP A 82 0.81 16.13 9.03
C ASP A 82 0.25 15.39 10.26
N LEU A 83 1.08 14.52 10.84
CA LEU A 83 0.67 13.66 11.93
C LEU A 83 0.50 14.45 13.24
N LEU A 84 1.27 15.53 13.41
CA LEU A 84 1.26 16.34 14.62
C LEU A 84 0.01 17.22 14.64
N GLU A 85 -0.37 17.82 13.51
CA GLU A 85 -1.62 18.56 13.37
C GLU A 85 -2.83 17.63 13.59
N THR A 86 -2.77 16.42 13.02
CA THR A 86 -3.88 15.46 13.07
C THR A 86 -4.13 14.91 14.48
N LEU A 87 -3.07 14.53 15.20
CA LEU A 87 -3.20 13.85 16.50
C LEU A 87 -3.11 14.76 17.71
N GLN A 88 -2.52 15.95 17.55
CA GLN A 88 -2.26 16.90 18.64
C GLN A 88 -1.66 16.22 19.88
N PRO A 89 -0.49 15.57 19.73
CA PRO A 89 0.14 14.83 20.82
C PRO A 89 0.78 15.73 21.87
N GLU A 90 1.15 15.16 23.02
CA GLU A 90 2.00 15.83 24.01
C GLU A 90 3.45 15.95 23.47
N GLU A 91 4.19 16.97 23.89
CA GLU A 91 5.54 17.28 23.36
C GLU A 91 6.57 16.16 23.58
N ASP A 92 6.35 15.30 24.59
CA ASP A 92 7.22 14.17 24.93
C ASP A 92 6.89 12.88 24.15
N SER A 93 5.78 12.88 23.39
CA SER A 93 5.37 11.73 22.58
C SER A 93 6.28 11.59 21.35
N VAL A 94 6.77 10.37 21.11
CA VAL A 94 7.65 10.02 19.99
C VAL A 94 6.96 9.04 19.06
N PHE A 95 6.93 9.36 17.77
CA PHE A 95 6.31 8.58 16.71
C PHE A 95 7.37 8.00 15.77
N PHE A 96 7.44 6.67 15.72
CA PHE A 96 8.23 5.94 14.73
C PHE A 96 7.34 5.47 13.59
N ILE A 97 7.53 6.03 12.40
CA ILE A 97 6.66 5.80 11.25
C ILE A 97 7.39 4.92 10.24
N CYS A 98 6.97 3.66 10.10
CA CYS A 98 7.41 2.75 9.04
C CYS A 98 6.30 2.61 8.00
N ASP A 99 6.26 3.53 7.06
CA ASP A 99 5.18 3.64 6.09
C ASP A 99 5.70 3.65 4.65
N THR A 100 4.97 2.96 3.78
CA THR A 100 5.26 2.87 2.34
C THR A 100 4.61 3.99 1.55
N HIS A 101 3.57 4.67 2.05
CA HIS A 101 2.88 5.73 1.30
C HIS A 101 3.81 6.91 0.98
N ARG A 102 3.72 7.41 -0.25
CA ARG A 102 4.45 8.57 -0.75
C ARG A 102 3.49 9.48 -1.51
N PRO A 103 3.70 10.80 -1.49
CA PRO A 103 4.82 11.51 -0.85
C PRO A 103 4.70 11.54 0.68
N VAL A 104 5.83 11.76 1.36
CA VAL A 104 5.84 11.95 2.82
C VAL A 104 5.48 13.40 3.10
N ASP A 105 4.60 13.67 4.04
CA ASP A 105 4.27 15.03 4.44
C ASP A 105 5.53 15.81 4.85
N VAL A 106 5.63 17.06 4.42
CA VAL A 106 6.84 17.86 4.62
C VAL A 106 7.10 18.16 6.10
N VAL A 107 6.05 18.32 6.93
CA VAL A 107 6.19 18.55 8.37
C VAL A 107 6.78 17.31 9.04
N ASN A 108 6.34 16.11 8.66
CA ASN A 108 6.93 14.86 9.14
C ASN A 108 8.41 14.71 8.76
N VAL A 109 8.80 15.20 7.58
CA VAL A 109 10.19 15.15 7.12
C VAL A 109 11.07 16.05 7.98
N TYR A 110 10.68 17.31 8.13
CA TYR A 110 11.48 18.35 8.78
C TYR A 110 11.33 18.42 10.31
N ASN A 111 10.40 17.67 10.90
CA ASN A 111 10.29 17.57 12.35
C ASN A 111 11.40 16.67 12.94
N ASP A 112 12.28 17.24 13.77
CA ASP A 112 13.42 16.53 14.34
C ASP A 112 13.18 16.01 15.77
N THR A 113 12.10 16.44 16.41
CA THR A 113 11.81 16.16 17.82
C THR A 113 11.00 14.88 17.99
N GLN A 114 9.76 14.86 17.47
CA GLN A 114 8.76 13.84 17.76
C GLN A 114 8.65 12.79 16.64
N ILE A 115 8.86 13.18 15.39
CA ILE A 115 8.65 12.30 14.23
C ILE A 115 9.95 11.65 13.76
N LYS A 116 9.98 10.32 13.78
CA LYS A 116 11.10 9.47 13.34
C LYS A 116 10.65 8.56 12.20
N LEU A 117 11.04 8.90 10.98
CA LEU A 117 10.67 8.17 9.76
C LEU A 117 11.62 6.97 9.57
N LEU A 118 11.07 5.77 9.71
CA LEU A 118 11.72 4.49 9.41
C LEU A 118 11.61 4.17 7.91
N ILE A 119 12.10 5.08 7.09
CA ILE A 119 12.05 5.04 5.63
C ILE A 119 13.49 5.04 5.10
N LYS A 120 13.75 4.24 4.06
CA LYS A 120 15.04 4.24 3.38
C LYS A 120 15.26 5.55 2.63
N GLN A 121 16.43 6.16 2.85
CA GLN A 121 16.85 7.39 2.18
C GLN A 121 17.12 7.20 0.68
N ASP A 122 17.34 5.96 0.23
CA ASP A 122 17.53 5.64 -1.19
C ASP A 122 16.22 5.64 -2.00
N ASP A 123 15.06 5.75 -1.35
CA ASP A 123 13.81 5.97 -2.07
C ASP A 123 13.89 7.37 -2.76
N ASP A 124 13.43 7.48 -4.00
CA ASP A 124 13.35 8.78 -4.70
C ASP A 124 12.19 9.58 -4.10
N LEU A 125 12.49 10.39 -3.08
CA LEU A 125 11.47 11.07 -2.28
C LEU A 125 11.07 12.43 -2.84
N GLY A 126 11.91 13.08 -3.65
CA GLY A 126 11.58 14.38 -4.26
C GLY A 126 11.21 15.51 -3.28
N VAL A 127 11.68 15.45 -2.03
CA VAL A 127 11.28 16.40 -0.97
C VAL A 127 11.72 17.84 -1.33
N PRO A 128 10.81 18.84 -1.28
CA PRO A 128 11.14 20.25 -1.46
C PRO A 128 12.14 20.78 -0.42
N SER A 129 12.92 21.80 -0.77
CA SER A 129 13.85 22.47 0.15
C SER A 129 13.12 23.20 1.27
N TYR A 130 13.67 23.20 2.49
CA TYR A 130 13.10 23.85 3.68
C TYR A 130 12.73 25.32 3.41
N ASP A 131 13.67 26.10 2.86
CA ASP A 131 13.50 27.55 2.60
C ASP A 131 12.36 27.89 1.63
N ASP A 132 11.93 26.91 0.81
CA ASP A 132 10.85 27.09 -0.16
C ASP A 132 9.46 26.87 0.46
N ILE A 133 9.39 26.20 1.62
CA ILE A 133 8.13 25.75 2.24
C ILE A 133 7.93 26.25 3.68
N PHE A 134 9.01 26.54 4.41
CA PHE A 134 8.98 27.08 5.76
C PHE A 134 9.70 28.44 5.80
N ARG A 135 9.27 29.31 6.70
CA ARG A 135 9.83 30.65 6.85
C ARG A 135 9.90 31.01 8.33
N ASP A 136 11.09 31.38 8.77
CA ASP A 136 11.36 31.72 10.18
C ASP A 136 10.72 33.05 10.64
N ASP A 137 10.16 33.85 9.71
CA ASP A 137 9.60 35.18 9.97
C ASP A 137 8.17 35.16 10.59
N GLU A 138 7.59 34.00 10.89
CA GLU A 138 6.24 33.92 11.51
C GLU A 138 6.20 34.40 12.97
N GLU A 139 7.35 34.49 13.66
CA GLU A 139 7.43 35.01 15.04
C GLU A 139 7.34 36.55 15.14
N ASP A 140 7.41 37.29 14.03
CA ASP A 140 7.43 38.76 14.04
C ASP A 140 6.01 39.41 14.05
N GLU A 141 4.91 38.63 14.02
CA GLU A 141 3.54 39.18 13.98
C GLU A 141 2.96 39.61 15.34
N GLU A 142 3.58 39.30 16.49
CA GLU A 142 3.10 39.79 17.80
C GLU A 142 3.70 41.14 18.24
N GLY A 143 4.65 41.69 17.47
CA GLY A 143 5.46 42.84 17.90
C GLY A 143 4.98 44.24 17.45
N ASP A 144 4.04 44.37 16.50
CA ASP A 144 3.75 45.67 15.86
C ASP A 144 2.28 46.12 16.01
N GLY A 145 1.73 45.85 17.20
CA GLY A 145 0.36 46.16 17.61
C GLY A 145 0.23 47.20 18.72
N ASP A 146 1.14 48.20 18.84
CA ASP A 146 0.98 49.29 19.80
C ASP A 146 1.18 50.69 19.18
N ASP A 147 0.13 51.22 18.55
CA ASP A 147 -0.21 52.65 18.63
C ASP A 147 -1.75 52.78 18.70
N SER A 148 -2.36 52.05 19.63
CA SER A 148 -3.71 52.35 20.12
C SER A 148 -3.59 53.45 21.18
N GLY A 149 -3.31 54.67 20.72
CA GLY A 149 -3.29 55.87 21.54
C GLY A 149 -4.52 55.98 22.42
N ASN A 150 -4.30 55.81 23.71
CA ASN A 150 -5.24 56.02 24.80
C ASN A 150 -5.78 57.47 24.78
N GLU A 151 -6.95 57.69 24.17
CA GLU A 151 -7.69 58.95 24.26
C GLU A 151 -8.36 59.06 25.64
N SER A 152 -7.57 59.43 26.65
CA SER A 152 -8.11 60.05 27.86
C SER A 152 -8.32 61.54 27.59
N ASP A 153 -9.58 61.90 27.40
CA ASP A 153 -10.11 63.26 27.28
C ASP A 153 -9.56 64.19 28.38
N GLY A 154 -8.93 65.29 27.98
CA GLY A 154 -8.23 66.20 28.89
C GLY A 154 -7.47 67.32 28.18
N SER A 155 -8.18 68.12 27.37
CA SER A 155 -7.92 69.54 27.05
C SER A 155 -6.46 70.09 27.11
N ALA A 156 -5.84 70.35 25.95
CA ALA A 156 -5.24 71.65 25.56
C ALA A 156 -4.23 71.56 24.38
N GLU A 157 -4.53 72.37 23.35
CA GLU A 157 -3.68 72.97 22.30
C GLU A 157 -2.98 72.14 21.18
N PRO A 158 -3.07 72.61 19.91
CA PRO A 158 -2.52 71.91 18.75
C PRO A 158 -1.05 72.31 18.53
N SER A 159 -0.10 71.53 19.07
CA SER A 159 1.30 71.69 18.70
C SER A 159 1.59 70.97 17.38
N GLY A 160 1.84 71.75 16.33
CA GLY A 160 2.19 71.25 15.01
C GLY A 160 3.54 70.53 15.01
N LYS A 161 3.52 69.20 14.95
CA LYS A 161 4.58 68.39 14.35
C LYS A 161 3.96 67.52 13.28
N ARG A 162 4.15 67.88 12.02
CA ARG A 162 3.90 66.98 10.88
C ARG A 162 4.74 65.71 11.13
N ARG A 163 4.09 64.60 11.50
CA ARG A 163 4.68 63.25 11.39
C ARG A 163 5.16 63.15 9.94
N ARG A 164 6.48 63.16 9.74
CA ARG A 164 7.09 62.96 8.42
C ARG A 164 6.67 61.55 8.00
N TYR A 165 5.81 61.45 6.98
CA TYR A 165 5.48 60.18 6.35
C TYR A 165 6.80 59.56 5.92
N ASP A 166 7.19 58.47 6.56
CA ASP A 166 8.42 57.76 6.23
C ASP A 166 8.13 56.87 5.01
N GLU A 167 8.24 57.47 3.83
CA GLU A 167 8.00 56.83 2.53
C GLU A 167 8.85 55.55 2.40
N ASP A 168 10.07 55.57 2.93
CA ASP A 168 11.00 54.44 2.98
C ASP A 168 10.53 53.29 3.90
N ALA A 169 9.78 53.59 4.96
CA ALA A 169 9.17 52.56 5.81
C ALA A 169 7.95 51.92 5.16
N LEU A 170 7.15 52.73 4.44
CA LEU A 170 6.01 52.23 3.67
C LEU A 170 6.47 51.37 2.49
N GLU A 171 7.53 51.78 1.78
CA GLU A 171 8.11 51.04 0.67
C GLU A 171 8.68 49.68 1.11
N ARG A 172 9.44 49.64 2.21
CA ARG A 172 9.91 48.38 2.81
C ARG A 172 8.77 47.45 3.23
N ARG A 173 7.66 47.99 3.75
CA ARG A 173 6.48 47.20 4.11
C ARG A 173 5.80 46.60 2.87
N ILE A 174 5.68 47.37 1.79
CA ILE A 174 5.11 46.93 0.52
C ILE A 174 6.00 45.86 -0.13
N GLU A 175 7.32 46.03 -0.11
CA GLU A 175 8.28 45.07 -0.65
C GLU A 175 8.24 43.74 0.11
N ARG A 176 8.21 43.77 1.45
CA ARG A 176 8.03 42.57 2.29
C ARG A 176 6.71 41.85 1.99
N GLN A 177 5.61 42.59 1.85
CA GLN A 177 4.31 42.02 1.49
C GLN A 177 4.32 41.40 0.09
N ARG A 178 4.97 42.04 -0.88
CA ARG A 178 5.12 41.49 -2.24
C ARG A 178 5.95 40.21 -2.21
N ALA A 179 7.09 40.22 -1.54
CA ALA A 179 7.95 39.05 -1.38
C ALA A 179 7.21 37.91 -0.69
N ARG A 180 6.40 38.20 0.35
CA ARG A 180 5.54 37.21 1.01
C ARG A 180 4.51 36.61 0.06
N ARG A 181 3.76 37.42 -0.70
CA ARG A 181 2.78 36.91 -1.67
C ARG A 181 3.42 36.07 -2.77
N GLU A 182 4.59 36.48 -3.26
CA GLU A 182 5.34 35.73 -4.28
C GLU A 182 5.85 34.40 -3.71
N TRP A 183 6.34 34.39 -2.47
CA TRP A 183 6.75 33.17 -1.78
C TRP A 183 5.55 32.24 -1.52
N GLU A 184 4.42 32.75 -1.00
CA GLU A 184 3.20 31.96 -0.80
C GLU A 184 2.64 31.38 -2.11
N ALA A 185 2.79 32.10 -3.22
CA ALA A 185 2.44 31.60 -4.54
C ALA A 185 3.37 30.46 -4.98
N ARG A 186 4.70 30.64 -4.86
CA ARG A 186 5.70 29.60 -5.18
C ARG A 186 5.55 28.38 -4.29
N ARG A 187 5.37 28.56 -2.98
CA ARG A 187 5.13 27.47 -2.01
C ARG A 187 3.94 26.62 -2.41
N ARG A 188 2.82 27.24 -2.82
CA ARG A 188 1.62 26.52 -3.27
C ARG A 188 1.87 25.71 -4.54
N GLU A 189 2.65 26.23 -5.48
CA GLU A 189 3.03 25.51 -6.70
C GLU A 189 3.92 24.31 -6.39
N ILE A 190 4.96 24.51 -5.56
CA ILE A 190 5.89 23.46 -5.14
C ILE A 190 5.18 22.34 -4.38
N LEU A 191 4.34 22.67 -3.39
CA LEU A 191 3.57 21.67 -2.65
C LEU A 191 2.55 20.96 -3.55
N PHE A 192 1.94 21.69 -4.49
CA PHE A 192 1.03 21.07 -5.46
C PHE A 192 1.73 20.03 -6.32
N ASP A 193 2.91 20.34 -6.85
CA ASP A 193 3.70 19.42 -7.68
C ASP A 193 4.22 18.22 -6.86
N TYR A 194 4.65 18.46 -5.62
CA TYR A 194 5.14 17.42 -4.70
C TYR A 194 4.07 16.39 -4.36
N GLU A 195 2.89 16.85 -3.96
CA GLU A 195 1.76 16.03 -3.53
C GLU A 195 0.86 15.59 -4.70
N GLN A 196 1.23 15.90 -5.95
CA GLN A 196 0.41 15.59 -7.13
C GLN A 196 0.26 14.07 -7.34
N TYR A 197 1.30 13.30 -7.04
CA TYR A 197 1.39 11.88 -7.36
C TYR A 197 1.58 11.03 -6.12
N GLU A 198 0.63 10.13 -5.91
CA GLU A 198 0.75 9.10 -4.88
C GLU A 198 1.42 7.85 -5.43
N PHE A 199 2.32 7.29 -4.65
CA PHE A 199 2.98 6.03 -4.95
C PHE A 199 3.40 5.33 -3.66
N HIS A 200 3.95 4.12 -3.78
CA HIS A 200 4.55 3.41 -2.65
C HIS A 200 6.06 3.27 -2.79
N GLY A 201 6.75 3.51 -1.68
CA GLY A 201 8.18 3.27 -1.52
C GLY A 201 8.51 1.80 -1.21
N THR A 202 9.68 1.60 -0.59
CA THR A 202 10.15 0.27 -0.19
C THR A 202 9.25 -0.38 0.86
N SER A 203 8.95 -1.68 0.71
CA SER A 203 8.13 -2.48 1.63
C SER A 203 8.54 -2.33 3.10
N ALA A 204 7.56 -2.11 3.97
CA ALA A 204 7.77 -1.99 5.41
C ALA A 204 8.32 -3.30 6.01
N ALA A 205 7.90 -4.46 5.48
CA ALA A 205 8.39 -5.75 5.93
C ALA A 205 9.88 -5.96 5.57
N LEU A 206 10.36 -5.37 4.48
CA LEU A 206 11.79 -5.39 4.13
C LEU A 206 12.60 -4.51 5.09
N VAL A 207 12.11 -3.31 5.41
CA VAL A 207 12.76 -2.40 6.39
C VAL A 207 12.89 -3.06 7.77
N MET A 208 11.81 -3.67 8.26
CA MET A 208 11.82 -4.35 9.56
C MET A 208 12.75 -5.58 9.58
N PHE A 209 12.90 -6.27 8.45
CA PHE A 209 13.84 -7.38 8.35
C PHE A 209 15.30 -6.93 8.31
N GLU A 210 15.59 -5.79 7.67
CA GLU A 210 16.93 -5.21 7.73
C GLU A 210 17.31 -4.80 9.14
N LEU A 211 16.37 -4.26 9.92
CA LEU A 211 16.57 -4.06 11.36
C LEU A 211 16.93 -5.38 12.06
N ALA A 212 16.16 -6.44 11.84
CA ALA A 212 16.45 -7.77 12.41
C ALA A 212 17.85 -8.27 12.01
N TRP A 213 18.26 -8.01 10.77
CA TRP A 213 19.58 -8.37 10.25
C TRP A 213 20.71 -7.55 10.88
N VAL A 214 20.56 -6.23 11.02
CA VAL A 214 21.52 -5.35 11.73
C VAL A 214 21.70 -5.80 13.18
N MET A 215 20.63 -6.31 13.79
CA MET A 215 20.66 -6.88 15.14
C MET A 215 21.20 -8.31 15.23
N SER A 216 21.50 -8.96 14.09
CA SER A 216 21.87 -10.38 14.02
C SER A 216 20.82 -11.34 14.63
N LYS A 217 19.54 -10.95 14.57
CA LYS A 217 18.38 -11.72 15.04
C LYS A 217 17.49 -12.20 13.88
N ASP A 218 17.98 -12.10 12.65
CA ASP A 218 17.25 -12.50 11.45
C ASP A 218 17.01 -14.01 11.38
N THR A 219 15.73 -14.37 11.27
CA THR A 219 15.27 -15.76 11.12
C THR A 219 14.74 -16.02 9.71
N LYS A 220 14.58 -17.30 9.35
CA LYS A 220 13.98 -17.69 8.05
C LYS A 220 12.52 -17.27 7.95
N ASP A 221 11.77 -17.34 9.05
CA ASP A 221 10.38 -16.88 9.10
C ASP A 221 10.29 -15.37 8.82
N MET A 222 11.16 -14.56 9.44
CA MET A 222 11.24 -13.11 9.17
C MET A 222 11.56 -12.81 7.70
N LEU A 223 12.54 -13.52 7.13
CA LEU A 223 12.88 -13.37 5.71
C LEU A 223 11.69 -13.70 4.80
N TRP A 224 10.93 -14.73 5.14
CA TRP A 224 9.74 -15.11 4.38
C TRP A 224 8.61 -14.09 4.50
N TRP A 225 8.39 -13.51 5.68
CA TRP A 225 7.44 -12.43 5.85
C TRP A 225 7.84 -11.21 4.98
N SER A 226 9.12 -10.85 4.91
CA SER A 226 9.58 -9.78 4.02
C SER A 226 9.38 -10.09 2.54
N VAL A 227 9.59 -11.34 2.13
CA VAL A 227 9.28 -11.81 0.78
C VAL A 227 7.79 -11.65 0.46
N ILE A 228 6.91 -11.99 1.42
CA ILE A 228 5.46 -11.83 1.27
C ILE A 228 5.10 -10.34 1.16
N GLY A 229 5.67 -9.47 1.99
CA GLY A 229 5.41 -8.02 1.95
C GLY A 229 5.80 -7.35 0.62
N VAL A 230 6.99 -7.66 0.08
CA VAL A 230 7.39 -7.19 -1.25
C VAL A 230 6.48 -7.78 -2.35
N THR A 231 6.05 -9.03 -2.20
CA THR A 231 5.13 -9.66 -3.15
C THR A 231 3.73 -9.05 -3.10
N ASP A 232 3.26 -8.59 -1.93
CA ASP A 232 2.00 -7.88 -1.76
C ASP A 232 1.96 -6.60 -2.60
N GLN A 233 3.01 -5.78 -2.49
CA GLN A 233 3.13 -4.55 -3.27
C GLN A 233 3.08 -4.82 -4.78
N TRP A 234 3.65 -5.93 -5.25
CA TRP A 234 3.58 -6.31 -6.67
C TRP A 234 2.22 -6.88 -7.08
N VAL A 235 1.62 -7.78 -6.30
CA VAL A 235 0.31 -8.39 -6.59
C VAL A 235 -0.78 -7.33 -6.68
N HIS A 236 -0.74 -6.34 -5.79
CA HIS A 236 -1.67 -5.22 -5.77
C HIS A 236 -1.22 -4.06 -6.65
N ASP A 237 -0.23 -4.20 -7.54
CA ASP A 237 0.31 -3.14 -8.41
C ASP A 237 0.52 -1.78 -7.65
N LYS A 238 1.11 -1.81 -6.45
CA LYS A 238 1.51 -0.63 -5.67
C LYS A 238 2.86 -0.07 -6.12
N ILE A 239 3.74 -0.95 -6.63
CA ILE A 239 5.08 -0.60 -7.11
C ILE A 239 5.27 -0.98 -8.59
N PRO A 240 6.14 -0.27 -9.32
CA PRO A 240 6.48 -0.64 -10.69
C PRO A 240 7.31 -1.93 -10.74
N HIS A 241 7.25 -2.63 -11.88
CA HIS A 241 7.93 -3.92 -12.05
C HIS A 241 9.46 -3.83 -11.83
N MET A 242 10.09 -2.73 -12.25
CA MET A 242 11.53 -2.54 -12.04
C MET A 242 11.90 -2.47 -10.55
N LYS A 243 11.10 -1.78 -9.74
CA LYS A 243 11.30 -1.74 -8.28
C LYS A 243 11.17 -3.12 -7.67
N TYR A 244 10.13 -3.88 -8.05
CA TYR A 244 9.96 -5.27 -7.61
C TYR A 244 11.18 -6.14 -7.91
N VAL A 245 11.74 -6.06 -9.13
CA VAL A 245 12.93 -6.85 -9.51
C VAL A 245 14.15 -6.47 -8.66
N THR A 246 14.36 -5.18 -8.38
CA THR A 246 15.44 -4.71 -7.50
C THR A 246 15.28 -5.24 -6.07
N ASP A 247 14.08 -5.18 -5.51
CA ASP A 247 13.80 -5.64 -4.15
C ASP A 247 13.92 -7.16 -4.03
N ILE A 248 13.45 -7.91 -5.03
CA ILE A 248 13.64 -9.37 -5.14
C ILE A 248 15.12 -9.74 -5.23
N ALA A 249 15.93 -8.99 -5.98
CA ALA A 249 17.37 -9.23 -6.05
C ALA A 249 18.05 -9.03 -4.69
N THR A 250 17.61 -8.05 -3.89
CA THR A 250 18.08 -7.85 -2.52
C THR A 250 17.69 -9.02 -1.62
N LEU A 251 16.43 -9.45 -1.64
CA LEU A 251 15.97 -10.63 -0.90
C LEU A 251 16.70 -11.90 -1.32
N GLN A 252 17.05 -12.06 -2.60
CA GLN A 252 17.79 -13.22 -3.10
C GLN A 252 19.19 -13.33 -2.46
N ARG A 253 19.85 -12.19 -2.21
CA ARG A 253 21.13 -12.18 -1.48
C ARG A 253 20.95 -12.70 -0.04
N HIS A 254 19.88 -12.29 0.65
CA HIS A 254 19.58 -12.78 2.00
C HIS A 254 19.20 -14.27 2.01
N VAL A 255 18.40 -14.73 1.04
CA VAL A 255 18.08 -16.17 0.90
C VAL A 255 19.35 -17.00 0.71
N SER A 256 20.24 -16.55 -0.16
CA SER A 256 21.53 -17.23 -0.40
C SER A 256 22.38 -17.29 0.87
N ARG A 257 22.46 -16.18 1.62
CA ARG A 257 23.15 -16.11 2.92
C ARG A 257 22.56 -17.08 3.95
N HIS A 258 21.23 -17.13 4.09
CA HIS A 258 20.57 -18.06 5.02
C HIS A 258 20.72 -19.53 4.60
N ASN A 259 20.82 -19.82 3.30
CA ASN A 259 21.04 -21.17 2.81
C ASN A 259 22.46 -21.65 3.10
N HIS A 260 23.47 -20.80 2.89
CA HIS A 260 24.87 -21.13 3.23
C HIS A 260 25.07 -21.39 4.73
N ARG A 261 24.37 -20.66 5.61
CA ARG A 261 24.37 -20.91 7.06
C ARG A 261 23.84 -22.31 7.44
N ASN A 262 23.20 -23.05 6.53
CA ASN A 262 22.68 -24.40 6.79
C ASN A 262 23.53 -25.52 6.15
N GLU A 263 24.62 -25.20 5.45
CA GLU A 263 25.50 -26.20 4.83
C GLU A 263 26.39 -26.93 5.85
N ASP A 264 26.32 -26.58 7.14
CA ASP A 264 26.80 -27.43 8.22
C ASP A 264 26.00 -28.76 8.17
N GLU A 265 26.70 -29.83 7.78
CA GLU A 265 26.19 -31.05 7.13
C GLU A 265 25.07 -31.81 7.87
N GLU A 266 24.81 -31.53 9.15
CA GLU A 266 23.76 -32.18 9.94
C GLU A 266 22.34 -31.61 9.72
N ASN A 267 22.20 -30.41 9.15
CA ASN A 267 20.90 -29.73 9.09
C ASN A 267 20.15 -29.85 7.75
N SER A 268 20.79 -30.43 6.71
CA SER A 268 20.21 -30.54 5.36
C SER A 268 19.09 -31.58 5.23
N LEU A 269 18.99 -32.50 6.20
CA LEU A 269 18.03 -33.60 6.25
C LEU A 269 16.98 -33.44 7.37
N SER A 270 17.00 -32.35 8.14
CA SER A 270 16.06 -32.17 9.24
C SER A 270 14.64 -31.89 8.71
N ILE A 271 13.69 -32.75 9.07
CA ILE A 271 12.30 -32.76 8.59
C ILE A 271 11.52 -31.46 8.95
N ASP A 272 12.03 -30.71 9.93
CA ASP A 272 11.42 -29.48 10.46
C ASP A 272 11.98 -28.19 9.82
N CYS A 273 12.95 -28.28 8.91
CA CYS A 273 13.59 -27.09 8.35
C CYS A 273 12.75 -26.44 7.25
N MET A 274 12.33 -25.20 7.50
CA MET A 274 11.79 -24.32 6.48
C MET A 274 12.89 -24.02 5.45
N ARG A 275 12.57 -24.18 4.17
CA ARG A 275 13.47 -23.85 3.07
C ARG A 275 12.81 -22.83 2.13
N ILE A 276 13.50 -21.74 1.88
CA ILE A 276 13.10 -20.70 0.92
C ILE A 276 13.97 -20.85 -0.32
N THR A 277 13.33 -20.96 -1.48
CA THR A 277 14.01 -21.09 -2.78
C THR A 277 13.61 -19.94 -3.68
N PHE A 278 14.60 -19.30 -4.29
CA PHE A 278 14.38 -18.36 -5.39
C PHE A 278 14.01 -19.13 -6.65
N GLU A 279 12.94 -18.73 -7.32
CA GLU A 279 12.42 -19.44 -8.48
C GLU A 279 11.92 -18.47 -9.56
N TYR A 280 12.21 -18.81 -10.81
CA TYR A 280 11.54 -18.20 -11.95
C TYR A 280 10.30 -19.02 -12.26
N ASP A 281 9.14 -18.65 -11.71
CA ASP A 281 7.91 -19.45 -11.75
C ASP A 281 6.84 -18.83 -12.66
N LEU A 282 5.69 -19.49 -12.81
CA LEU A 282 4.58 -19.08 -13.65
C LEU A 282 3.77 -17.97 -12.98
N ARG A 283 3.33 -16.99 -13.78
CA ARG A 283 2.40 -15.92 -13.40
C ARG A 283 0.96 -16.42 -13.38
N LEU A 284 0.74 -17.55 -12.70
CA LEU A 284 -0.55 -18.21 -12.56
C LEU A 284 -0.95 -18.25 -11.08
N VAL A 285 -2.11 -17.70 -10.77
CA VAL A 285 -2.58 -17.55 -9.40
C VAL A 285 -3.03 -18.89 -8.83
N LEU A 286 -2.49 -19.26 -7.67
CA LEU A 286 -2.85 -20.47 -6.90
C LEU A 286 -2.76 -21.77 -7.70
N TYR A 287 -1.94 -21.83 -8.76
CA TYR A 287 -1.92 -22.99 -9.67
C TYR A 287 -1.56 -24.29 -8.95
N GLN A 288 -0.82 -24.22 -7.84
CA GLN A 288 -0.47 -25.37 -7.01
C GLN A 288 -1.63 -25.88 -6.13
N HIS A 289 -2.71 -25.10 -5.97
CA HIS A 289 -3.79 -25.35 -5.00
C HIS A 289 -5.16 -25.70 -5.62
N TRP A 290 -5.28 -25.68 -6.94
CA TRP A 290 -6.48 -26.09 -7.68
C TRP A 290 -6.12 -26.68 -9.04
N SER A 291 -7.07 -26.75 -9.98
CA SER A 291 -6.77 -27.25 -11.31
C SER A 291 -5.99 -26.22 -12.14
N LEU A 292 -5.16 -26.70 -13.06
CA LEU A 292 -4.43 -25.83 -13.99
C LEU A 292 -5.41 -25.00 -14.83
N TYR A 293 -6.52 -25.61 -15.26
CA TYR A 293 -7.59 -24.91 -15.97
C TYR A 293 -8.15 -23.73 -15.17
N GLU A 294 -8.51 -23.94 -13.90
CA GLU A 294 -9.04 -22.86 -13.07
C GLU A 294 -8.01 -21.76 -12.84
N SER A 295 -6.73 -22.11 -12.67
CA SER A 295 -5.68 -21.11 -12.50
C SER A 295 -5.52 -20.22 -13.73
N ILE A 296 -5.48 -20.80 -14.94
CA ILE A 296 -5.38 -20.05 -16.20
C ILE A 296 -6.62 -19.18 -16.40
N CYS A 297 -7.80 -19.67 -16.04
CA CYS A 297 -9.04 -18.90 -16.17
C CYS A 297 -9.13 -17.72 -15.20
N ASN A 298 -8.56 -17.85 -14.01
CA ASN A 298 -8.72 -16.86 -12.94
C ASN A 298 -7.56 -15.88 -12.80
N SER A 299 -6.40 -16.16 -13.41
CA SER A 299 -5.26 -15.25 -13.40
C SER A 299 -5.50 -14.05 -14.31
N CYS A 300 -5.23 -12.84 -13.82
CA CYS A 300 -5.44 -11.59 -14.58
C CYS A 300 -4.76 -11.61 -15.95
N TYR A 301 -3.47 -11.99 -15.98
CA TYR A 301 -2.64 -11.92 -17.17
C TYR A 301 -3.16 -12.81 -18.31
N THR A 302 -3.42 -14.08 -18.03
CA THR A 302 -3.96 -15.03 -19.02
C THR A 302 -5.41 -14.73 -19.36
N SER A 303 -6.25 -14.39 -18.38
CA SER A 303 -7.65 -14.03 -18.63
C SER A 303 -7.78 -12.85 -19.60
N CYS A 304 -6.95 -11.82 -19.41
CA CYS A 304 -6.91 -10.65 -20.29
C CYS A 304 -6.35 -10.97 -21.68
N SER A 305 -5.27 -11.75 -21.74
CA SER A 305 -4.60 -12.12 -22.99
C SER A 305 -5.51 -12.95 -23.90
N PHE A 306 -6.23 -13.92 -23.32
CA PHE A 306 -7.18 -14.76 -24.07
C PHE A 306 -8.55 -14.11 -24.25
N LYS A 307 -8.89 -13.06 -23.48
CA LYS A 307 -10.24 -12.46 -23.45
C LYS A 307 -11.31 -13.47 -23.09
N LEU A 308 -11.14 -14.13 -21.95
CA LEU A 308 -11.95 -15.29 -21.54
C LEU A 308 -13.44 -14.99 -21.30
N TRP A 309 -13.81 -13.72 -21.19
CA TRP A 309 -15.21 -13.27 -21.19
C TRP A 309 -15.93 -13.47 -22.54
N SER A 310 -15.19 -13.79 -23.61
CA SER A 310 -15.76 -14.02 -24.95
C SER A 310 -15.70 -15.50 -25.36
N ILE A 311 -16.69 -15.94 -26.16
CA ILE A 311 -16.73 -17.31 -26.72
C ILE A 311 -15.47 -17.59 -27.58
N ASN A 312 -15.01 -16.59 -28.33
CA ASN A 312 -13.79 -16.71 -29.14
C ASN A 312 -12.54 -16.86 -28.27
N GLY A 313 -12.47 -16.16 -27.12
CA GLY A 313 -11.40 -16.32 -26.15
C GLY A 313 -11.38 -17.71 -25.52
N GLN A 314 -12.56 -18.26 -25.21
CA GLN A 314 -12.68 -19.64 -24.74
C GLN A 314 -12.18 -20.66 -25.78
N LYS A 315 -12.47 -20.45 -27.07
CA LYS A 315 -11.91 -21.30 -28.15
C LYS A 315 -10.40 -21.21 -28.22
N LYS A 316 -9.83 -20.00 -28.14
CA LYS A 316 -8.36 -19.79 -28.11
C LYS A 316 -7.72 -20.46 -26.90
N LEU A 317 -8.37 -20.46 -25.75
CA LEU A 317 -7.89 -21.20 -24.58
C LEU A 317 -7.85 -22.71 -24.85
N GLN A 318 -8.85 -23.27 -25.53
CA GLN A 318 -8.82 -24.69 -25.90
C GLN A 318 -7.71 -25.00 -26.91
N GLU A 319 -7.47 -24.11 -27.89
CA GLU A 319 -6.33 -24.21 -28.82
C GLU A 319 -4.99 -24.16 -28.07
N PHE A 320 -4.86 -23.28 -27.08
CA PHE A 320 -3.68 -23.20 -26.22
C PHE A 320 -3.45 -24.48 -25.42
N LEU A 321 -4.50 -25.04 -24.80
CA LEU A 321 -4.41 -26.31 -24.08
C LEU A 321 -4.07 -27.48 -25.01
N ALA A 322 -4.51 -27.44 -26.26
CA ALA A 322 -4.16 -28.43 -27.28
C ALA A 322 -2.68 -28.30 -27.70
N ASP A 323 -2.16 -27.08 -27.85
CA ASP A 323 -0.75 -26.84 -28.17
C ASP A 323 0.19 -27.30 -27.04
N MET A 324 -0.22 -27.16 -25.78
CA MET A 324 0.52 -27.69 -24.63
C MET A 324 0.64 -29.22 -24.64
N GLY A 325 -0.20 -29.93 -25.39
CA GLY A 325 -0.15 -31.39 -25.51
C GLY A 325 -0.50 -32.16 -24.22
N LEU A 326 -1.05 -31.51 -23.20
CA LEU A 326 -1.39 -32.15 -21.93
C LEU A 326 -2.75 -32.87 -22.00
N PRO A 327 -2.90 -34.07 -21.41
CA PRO A 327 -4.19 -34.74 -21.33
C PRO A 327 -5.23 -33.89 -20.58
N LEU A 328 -6.46 -33.78 -21.12
CA LEU A 328 -7.54 -33.00 -20.50
C LEU A 328 -7.84 -33.40 -19.05
N LYS A 329 -7.66 -34.69 -18.71
CA LYS A 329 -7.80 -35.17 -17.32
C LYS A 329 -6.77 -34.53 -16.38
N GLN A 330 -5.52 -34.41 -16.83
CA GLN A 330 -4.43 -33.80 -16.07
C GLN A 330 -4.66 -32.29 -15.86
N VAL A 331 -5.17 -31.60 -16.89
CA VAL A 331 -5.47 -30.15 -16.83
C VAL A 331 -6.63 -29.81 -15.88
N ARG A 332 -7.63 -30.70 -15.78
CA ARG A 332 -8.84 -30.50 -14.96
C ARG A 332 -8.74 -31.04 -13.54
N GLN A 333 -7.84 -31.98 -13.26
CA GLN A 333 -7.62 -32.44 -11.89
C GLN A 333 -6.80 -31.42 -11.09
N LYS A 334 -6.80 -31.56 -9.76
CA LYS A 334 -5.98 -30.71 -8.89
C LYS A 334 -4.50 -30.90 -9.22
N PHE A 335 -3.73 -29.81 -9.23
CA PHE A 335 -2.29 -29.85 -9.51
C PHE A 335 -1.55 -30.86 -8.63
N ASN A 336 -1.86 -30.95 -7.34
CA ASN A 336 -1.23 -31.92 -6.43
C ASN A 336 -1.42 -33.38 -6.87
N SER A 337 -2.49 -33.70 -7.59
CA SER A 337 -2.79 -35.03 -8.13
C SER A 337 -2.23 -35.28 -9.53
N MET A 338 -1.58 -34.30 -10.15
CA MET A 338 -0.95 -34.41 -11.46
C MET A 338 0.31 -35.27 -11.41
N ASP A 339 0.58 -35.98 -12.50
CA ASP A 339 1.73 -36.87 -12.65
C ASP A 339 3.05 -36.08 -12.49
N MET A 340 4.05 -36.68 -11.83
CA MET A 340 5.28 -35.99 -11.47
C MET A 340 6.08 -35.52 -12.69
N SER A 341 6.15 -36.34 -13.74
CA SER A 341 6.83 -36.01 -15.00
C SER A 341 6.21 -34.79 -15.70
N ILE A 342 4.89 -34.59 -15.56
CA ILE A 342 4.21 -33.42 -16.11
C ILE A 342 4.55 -32.19 -15.27
N LYS A 343 4.52 -32.31 -13.94
CA LYS A 343 4.85 -31.20 -13.03
C LYS A 343 6.27 -30.65 -13.24
N GLU A 344 7.24 -31.53 -13.45
CA GLU A 344 8.65 -31.16 -13.68
C GLU A 344 8.81 -30.31 -14.94
N ASN A 345 8.13 -30.69 -16.03
CA ASN A 345 8.24 -30.00 -17.33
C ASN A 345 7.20 -28.89 -17.52
N LEU A 346 6.24 -28.73 -16.60
CA LEU A 346 5.07 -27.86 -16.81
C LEU A 346 5.45 -26.41 -17.09
N ARG A 347 6.50 -25.91 -16.42
CA ARG A 347 6.97 -24.53 -16.54
C ARG A 347 7.47 -24.24 -17.95
N GLU A 348 8.28 -25.14 -18.50
CA GLU A 348 8.84 -25.03 -19.85
C GLU A 348 7.74 -25.17 -20.90
N VAL A 349 6.86 -26.18 -20.76
CA VAL A 349 5.74 -26.40 -21.68
C VAL A 349 4.82 -25.19 -21.77
N ILE A 350 4.46 -24.58 -20.62
CA ILE A 350 3.61 -23.38 -20.62
C ILE A 350 4.33 -22.20 -21.26
N GLU A 351 5.63 -22.02 -21.01
CA GLU A 351 6.41 -20.93 -21.58
C GLU A 351 6.55 -21.05 -23.10
N GLU A 352 6.85 -22.24 -23.62
CA GLU A 352 6.92 -22.51 -25.05
C GLU A 352 5.58 -22.23 -25.75
N SER A 353 4.47 -22.75 -25.21
CA SER A 353 3.13 -22.48 -25.74
C SER A 353 2.76 -21.00 -25.59
N ALA A 354 3.09 -20.34 -24.48
CA ALA A 354 2.79 -18.93 -24.24
C ALA A 354 3.47 -18.02 -25.27
N ASN A 355 4.72 -18.31 -25.62
CA ASN A 355 5.48 -17.60 -26.64
C ASN A 355 4.79 -17.66 -28.02
N LYS A 356 4.24 -18.82 -28.41
CA LYS A 356 3.47 -18.95 -29.66
C LYS A 356 2.20 -18.10 -29.67
N PHE A 357 1.57 -17.91 -28.52
CA PHE A 357 0.36 -17.10 -28.33
C PHE A 357 0.66 -15.63 -27.99
N SER A 358 1.90 -15.16 -28.18
CA SER A 358 2.35 -13.78 -27.91
C SER A 358 2.26 -13.34 -26.45
N MET A 359 2.30 -14.28 -25.50
CA MET A 359 2.37 -14.02 -24.06
C MET A 359 3.83 -14.11 -23.58
N LYS A 360 4.53 -12.97 -23.51
CA LYS A 360 5.97 -12.92 -23.19
C LYS A 360 6.29 -12.94 -21.69
N ASP A 361 5.37 -12.46 -20.86
CA ASP A 361 5.59 -12.21 -19.44
C ASP A 361 4.87 -13.26 -18.57
N ILE A 362 4.89 -14.52 -19.01
CA ILE A 362 4.26 -15.62 -18.29
C ILE A 362 5.13 -16.12 -17.13
N ARG A 363 6.45 -15.86 -17.17
CA ARG A 363 7.38 -16.22 -16.09
C ARG A 363 7.71 -14.99 -15.25
N VAL A 364 7.77 -15.18 -13.94
CA VAL A 364 8.04 -14.15 -12.95
C VAL A 364 9.08 -14.62 -11.95
N GLN A 365 9.94 -13.70 -11.54
CA GLN A 365 10.90 -13.93 -10.46
C GLN A 365 10.13 -13.90 -9.14
N THR A 366 10.19 -14.97 -8.36
CA THR A 366 9.49 -15.08 -7.09
C THR A 366 10.23 -16.04 -6.16
N PHE A 367 9.64 -16.31 -5.00
CA PHE A 367 10.15 -17.25 -4.04
C PHE A 367 9.08 -18.30 -3.69
N ALA A 368 9.54 -19.51 -3.45
CA ALA A 368 8.73 -20.59 -2.90
C ALA A 368 9.24 -20.93 -1.49
N VAL A 369 8.31 -21.28 -0.61
CA VAL A 369 8.62 -21.89 0.68
C VAL A 369 8.18 -23.35 0.69
N ASN A 370 9.02 -24.19 1.26
CA ASN A 370 8.71 -25.59 1.55
C ASN A 370 8.67 -25.79 3.07
N PHE A 371 7.51 -26.23 3.57
CA PHE A 371 7.31 -26.70 4.94
C PHE A 371 7.16 -28.23 4.93
N GLY A 372 8.19 -28.95 5.37
CA GLY A 372 8.18 -30.41 5.37
C GLY A 372 7.89 -31.01 3.99
N PHE A 373 7.06 -32.06 3.94
CA PHE A 373 6.87 -32.87 2.73
C PHE A 373 5.93 -32.27 1.67
N LYS A 374 4.67 -31.99 2.04
CA LYS A 374 3.60 -31.67 1.08
C LYS A 374 3.27 -30.19 0.97
N ASN A 375 3.72 -29.38 1.91
CA ASN A 375 3.27 -28.01 2.05
C ASN A 375 4.28 -27.10 1.37
N ARG A 376 4.01 -26.82 0.09
CA ARG A 376 4.77 -25.87 -0.71
C ARG A 376 3.85 -24.74 -1.13
N PHE A 377 4.32 -23.51 -0.97
CA PHE A 377 3.57 -22.30 -1.25
C PHE A 377 4.45 -21.30 -1.98
N LEU A 378 3.90 -20.63 -2.99
CA LEU A 378 4.53 -19.45 -3.56
C LEU A 378 4.19 -18.22 -2.71
N ALA A 379 5.05 -17.20 -2.78
CA ALA A 379 4.82 -15.96 -2.04
C ALA A 379 3.44 -15.34 -2.40
N SER A 380 3.07 -15.36 -3.68
CA SER A 380 1.77 -14.88 -4.16
C SER A 380 0.58 -15.68 -3.61
N ASP A 381 0.76 -16.98 -3.34
CA ASP A 381 -0.32 -17.81 -2.80
C ASP A 381 -0.66 -17.38 -1.38
N VAL A 382 0.37 -17.09 -0.57
CA VAL A 382 0.21 -16.60 0.81
C VAL A 382 -0.39 -15.19 0.82
N VAL A 383 0.04 -14.29 -0.08
CA VAL A 383 -0.55 -12.95 -0.22
C VAL A 383 -2.05 -13.05 -0.51
N HIS A 384 -2.45 -13.84 -1.50
CA HIS A 384 -3.87 -13.99 -1.84
C HIS A 384 -4.68 -14.62 -0.71
N ALA A 385 -4.11 -15.57 0.03
CA ALA A 385 -4.77 -16.20 1.17
C ALA A 385 -4.94 -15.23 2.34
N ALA A 386 -3.89 -14.49 2.71
CA ALA A 386 -3.93 -13.48 3.77
C ALA A 386 -4.91 -12.35 3.43
N ALA A 387 -4.87 -11.85 2.19
CA ALA A 387 -5.78 -10.82 1.69
C ALA A 387 -7.25 -11.27 1.66
N ALA A 388 -7.52 -12.58 1.52
CA ALA A 388 -8.87 -13.12 1.56
C ALA A 388 -9.40 -13.30 2.99
N LEU A 389 -8.52 -13.59 3.96
CA LEU A 389 -8.87 -13.66 5.38
C LEU A 389 -9.12 -12.27 5.98
N LEU A 390 -8.29 -11.30 5.59
CA LEU A 390 -8.33 -9.94 6.11
C LEU A 390 -9.66 -9.22 5.79
N GLU A 391 -10.18 -9.42 4.58
CA GLU A 391 -11.45 -8.85 4.13
C GLU A 391 -12.57 -9.87 4.04
N ASN A 392 -12.57 -10.88 4.92
CA ASN A 392 -13.63 -11.87 4.91
C ASN A 392 -14.98 -11.25 5.36
N VAL A 393 -15.99 -11.39 4.50
CA VAL A 393 -17.35 -10.84 4.71
C VAL A 393 -18.38 -11.95 4.99
N GLU A 394 -17.98 -13.22 4.98
CA GLU A 394 -18.93 -14.35 5.11
C GLU A 394 -19.47 -14.56 6.52
N LYS A 395 -18.80 -14.01 7.54
CA LYS A 395 -19.20 -14.12 8.94
C LYS A 395 -19.27 -12.72 9.52
N ASP A 396 -20.27 -12.45 10.36
CA ASP A 396 -20.43 -11.19 11.12
C ASP A 396 -19.34 -11.08 12.21
N GLU A 397 -18.08 -11.24 11.82
CA GLU A 397 -16.90 -11.17 12.67
C GLU A 397 -16.40 -9.73 12.71
N MET A 398 -15.84 -9.32 13.85
CA MET A 398 -15.30 -7.98 13.99
C MET A 398 -14.09 -7.81 13.05
N PRO A 399 -13.86 -6.62 12.45
CA PRO A 399 -12.70 -6.38 11.59
C PRO A 399 -11.36 -6.76 12.25
N THR A 400 -11.24 -6.53 13.55
CA THR A 400 -10.08 -6.91 14.37
C THR A 400 -9.87 -8.42 14.39
N ASP A 401 -10.93 -9.24 14.41
CA ASP A 401 -10.81 -10.70 14.38
C ASP A 401 -10.26 -11.19 13.04
N ASN A 402 -10.69 -10.56 11.94
CA ASN A 402 -10.17 -10.85 10.61
C ASN A 402 -8.68 -10.47 10.50
N PHE A 403 -8.30 -9.33 11.07
CA PHE A 403 -6.90 -8.90 11.15
C PHE A 403 -6.03 -9.93 11.88
N ILE A 404 -6.45 -10.38 13.06
CA ILE A 404 -5.69 -11.39 13.83
C ILE A 404 -5.65 -12.74 13.09
N LYS A 405 -6.74 -13.14 12.43
CA LYS A 405 -6.74 -14.36 11.61
C LYS A 405 -5.77 -14.30 10.44
N ALA A 406 -5.69 -13.15 9.77
CA ALA A 406 -4.73 -12.90 8.71
C ALA A 406 -3.29 -12.88 9.26
N LEU A 407 -3.05 -12.25 10.40
CA LEU A 407 -1.75 -12.23 11.07
C LEU A 407 -1.27 -13.64 11.47
N ASP A 408 -2.18 -14.46 11.99
CA ASP A 408 -1.88 -15.82 12.42
C ASP A 408 -1.64 -16.77 11.24
N CYS A 409 -2.23 -16.52 10.06
CA CYS A 409 -2.03 -17.37 8.88
C CYS A 409 -0.58 -17.30 8.34
N LEU A 410 0.16 -16.24 8.67
CA LEU A 410 1.58 -16.08 8.33
C LEU A 410 2.50 -16.96 9.18
N SER A 411 1.98 -17.56 10.27
CA SER A 411 2.76 -18.41 11.17
C SER A 411 2.77 -19.85 10.70
N ARG A 412 3.96 -20.47 10.66
CA ARG A 412 4.15 -21.91 10.34
C ARG A 412 3.34 -22.87 11.23
N SER A 413 2.97 -22.45 12.43
CA SER A 413 2.15 -23.24 13.36
C SER A 413 0.70 -23.40 12.90
N ASN A 414 0.20 -22.56 12.00
CA ASN A 414 -1.22 -22.47 11.70
C ASN A 414 -1.55 -22.58 10.20
N LEU A 415 -1.08 -23.67 9.58
CA LEU A 415 -1.32 -23.96 8.17
C LEU A 415 -2.80 -24.19 7.83
N GLU A 416 -3.62 -24.59 8.81
CA GLU A 416 -5.07 -24.75 8.61
C GLU A 416 -5.74 -23.44 8.21
N ARG A 417 -5.37 -22.32 8.87
CA ARG A 417 -5.86 -20.99 8.52
C ARG A 417 -5.37 -20.54 7.15
N LEU A 418 -4.12 -20.84 6.81
CA LEU A 418 -3.60 -20.56 5.47
C LEU A 418 -4.41 -21.31 4.39
N HIS A 419 -4.72 -22.59 4.60
CA HIS A 419 -5.56 -23.35 3.67
C HIS A 419 -6.99 -22.82 3.56
N LEU A 420 -7.59 -22.40 4.68
CA LEU A 420 -8.88 -21.71 4.67
C LEU A 420 -8.82 -20.42 3.83
N GLY A 421 -7.77 -19.61 4.03
CA GLY A 421 -7.53 -18.40 3.26
C GLY A 421 -7.36 -18.67 1.76
N ILE A 422 -6.68 -19.76 1.38
CA ILE A 422 -6.55 -20.20 -0.01
C ILE A 422 -7.92 -20.51 -0.62
N ASP A 423 -8.82 -21.18 0.11
CA ASP A 423 -10.14 -21.51 -0.41
C ASP A 423 -11.04 -20.25 -0.55
N LEU A 424 -10.95 -19.31 0.39
CA LEU A 424 -11.59 -18.00 0.27
C LEU A 424 -11.02 -17.20 -0.92
N ALA A 425 -9.71 -17.24 -1.13
CA ALA A 425 -9.04 -16.58 -2.25
C ALA A 425 -9.52 -17.13 -3.61
N LYS A 426 -9.71 -18.46 -3.72
CA LYS A 426 -10.29 -19.07 -4.93
C LYS A 426 -11.71 -18.55 -5.20
N LYS A 427 -12.53 -18.40 -4.15
CA LYS A 427 -13.88 -17.83 -4.28
C LYS A 427 -13.81 -16.37 -4.74
N LYS A 428 -12.96 -15.55 -4.11
CA LYS A 428 -12.72 -14.14 -4.47
C LYS A 428 -12.30 -13.99 -5.93
N LEU A 429 -11.32 -14.77 -6.38
CA LEU A 429 -10.81 -14.71 -7.76
C LEU A 429 -11.87 -15.12 -8.80
N LYS A 430 -12.67 -16.15 -8.52
CA LYS A 430 -13.79 -16.55 -9.37
C LYS A 430 -14.85 -15.44 -9.48
N ALA A 431 -15.21 -14.83 -8.34
CA ALA A 431 -16.15 -13.72 -8.31
C ALA A 431 -15.61 -12.51 -9.10
N ILE A 432 -14.33 -12.17 -8.96
CA ILE A 432 -13.69 -11.08 -9.74
C ILE A 432 -13.85 -11.32 -11.24
N GLN A 433 -13.49 -12.52 -11.74
CA GLN A 433 -13.59 -12.81 -13.17
C GLN A 433 -15.04 -12.76 -13.68
N GLN A 434 -16.00 -13.26 -12.89
CA GLN A 434 -17.42 -13.22 -13.25
C GLN A 434 -17.94 -11.78 -13.33
N THR A 435 -17.59 -10.94 -12.35
CA THR A 435 -17.95 -9.52 -12.34
C THR A 435 -17.30 -8.77 -13.51
N VAL A 436 -16.00 -9.01 -13.77
CA VAL A 436 -15.30 -8.41 -14.93
C VAL A 436 -15.96 -8.80 -16.24
N ALA A 437 -16.26 -10.09 -16.43
CA ALA A 437 -16.96 -10.56 -17.62
C ALA A 437 -18.35 -9.91 -17.76
N SER A 438 -19.11 -9.80 -16.66
CA SER A 438 -20.40 -9.13 -16.64
C SER A 438 -20.27 -7.67 -17.07
N CYS A 439 -19.38 -6.89 -16.45
CA CYS A 439 -19.18 -5.48 -16.75
C CYS A 439 -18.76 -5.22 -18.20
N ILE A 440 -17.90 -6.06 -18.78
CA ILE A 440 -17.46 -5.92 -20.17
C ILE A 440 -18.58 -6.31 -21.14
N CYS A 441 -19.27 -7.43 -20.90
CA CYS A 441 -20.31 -7.93 -21.80
C CYS A 441 -21.57 -7.06 -21.80
N THR A 442 -21.89 -6.43 -20.66
CA THR A 442 -23.02 -5.49 -20.53
C THR A 442 -22.64 -4.04 -20.86
N ASN A 443 -21.37 -3.79 -21.19
CA ASN A 443 -20.84 -2.47 -21.55
C ASN A 443 -21.10 -1.40 -20.46
N LEU A 444 -20.90 -1.76 -19.19
CA LEU A 444 -21.06 -0.87 -18.04
C LEU A 444 -19.90 0.12 -17.87
N ILE A 445 -18.79 -0.10 -18.59
CA ILE A 445 -17.61 0.76 -18.55
C ILE A 445 -17.84 1.92 -19.51
N LEU A 446 -18.07 3.10 -18.94
CA LEU A 446 -18.37 4.31 -19.67
C LEU A 446 -17.17 5.24 -19.68
N SER A 447 -16.84 5.80 -20.85
CA SER A 447 -15.85 6.87 -20.96
C SER A 447 -16.51 8.20 -20.62
N GLN A 448 -16.04 8.88 -19.58
CA GLN A 448 -16.53 10.21 -19.18
C GLN A 448 -15.74 11.36 -19.82
N GLY A 449 -14.78 11.03 -20.69
CA GLY A 449 -13.85 12.00 -21.29
C GLY A 449 -12.45 11.73 -20.76
N PRO A 450 -12.04 12.34 -19.63
CA PRO A 450 -10.72 12.16 -19.08
C PRO A 450 -10.52 10.78 -18.44
N PHE A 451 -11.54 10.19 -17.81
CA PHE A 451 -11.46 8.90 -17.12
C PHE A 451 -12.54 7.89 -17.53
N LEU A 452 -12.31 6.63 -17.17
CA LEU A 452 -13.29 5.54 -17.28
C LEU A 452 -14.09 5.42 -15.99
N TYR A 453 -15.40 5.22 -16.12
CA TYR A 453 -16.32 5.09 -15.00
C TYR A 453 -17.06 3.75 -15.06
N CYS A 454 -17.13 3.08 -13.92
CA CYS A 454 -17.92 1.87 -13.70
C CYS A 454 -18.48 1.91 -12.27
N HIS A 455 -19.69 1.38 -12.08
CA HIS A 455 -20.29 1.23 -10.75
C HIS A 455 -20.95 -0.13 -10.62
N LEU A 456 -20.96 -0.67 -9.40
CA LEU A 456 -21.66 -1.91 -9.06
C LEU A 456 -22.91 -1.56 -8.27
N LEU A 457 -24.02 -2.21 -8.60
CA LEU A 457 -25.28 -2.06 -7.86
C LEU A 457 -25.39 -3.13 -6.78
N GLU A 458 -26.22 -2.90 -5.77
CA GLU A 458 -26.46 -3.86 -4.69
C GLU A 458 -26.99 -5.22 -5.19
N GLY A 459 -27.71 -5.24 -6.31
CA GLY A 459 -28.18 -6.47 -6.96
C GLY A 459 -27.11 -7.27 -7.73
N THR A 460 -25.86 -6.79 -7.77
CA THR A 460 -24.76 -7.48 -8.45
C THR A 460 -24.36 -8.73 -7.66
N PRO A 461 -24.16 -9.89 -8.31
CA PRO A 461 -23.70 -11.08 -7.61
C PRO A 461 -22.37 -10.81 -6.92
N ASP A 462 -22.23 -11.34 -5.69
CA ASP A 462 -21.02 -11.23 -4.87
C ASP A 462 -20.53 -9.80 -4.57
N VAL A 463 -21.38 -8.77 -4.72
CA VAL A 463 -21.01 -7.37 -4.43
C VAL A 463 -20.45 -7.16 -3.03
N LYS A 464 -20.93 -7.96 -2.05
CA LYS A 464 -20.43 -7.97 -0.67
C LYS A 464 -18.93 -8.28 -0.57
N LEU A 465 -18.40 -9.11 -1.47
CA LEU A 465 -16.96 -9.42 -1.51
C LEU A 465 -16.11 -8.23 -1.95
N PHE A 466 -16.71 -7.24 -2.61
CA PHE A 466 -16.04 -6.03 -3.12
C PHE A 466 -16.40 -4.78 -2.30
N SER A 467 -16.98 -4.94 -1.11
CA SER A 467 -17.35 -3.82 -0.24
C SER A 467 -16.17 -3.26 0.56
N LYS A 468 -15.01 -3.93 0.55
CA LYS A 468 -13.80 -3.50 1.23
C LYS A 468 -12.73 -3.00 0.24
N PRO A 469 -11.87 -2.04 0.63
CA PRO A 469 -10.97 -1.35 -0.29
C PRO A 469 -9.99 -2.24 -1.06
N LEU A 470 -9.37 -3.24 -0.43
CA LEU A 470 -8.36 -4.08 -1.08
C LEU A 470 -9.00 -4.97 -2.16
N ALA A 471 -10.17 -5.55 -1.89
CA ALA A 471 -10.92 -6.31 -2.88
C ALA A 471 -11.47 -5.43 -4.02
N LEU A 472 -11.95 -4.22 -3.71
CA LEU A 472 -12.46 -3.29 -4.69
C LEU A 472 -11.35 -2.78 -5.62
N THR A 473 -10.22 -2.36 -5.06
CA THR A 473 -9.06 -1.90 -5.84
C THR A 473 -8.51 -3.01 -6.72
N LEU A 474 -8.42 -4.25 -6.22
CA LEU A 474 -8.02 -5.42 -7.01
C LEU A 474 -8.99 -5.69 -8.18
N LEU A 475 -10.30 -5.61 -7.93
CA LEU A 475 -11.32 -5.73 -8.98
C LEU A 475 -11.17 -4.63 -10.04
N CYS A 476 -11.01 -3.38 -9.63
CA CYS A 476 -10.81 -2.24 -10.53
C CYS A 476 -9.58 -2.44 -11.43
N LYS A 477 -8.46 -2.92 -10.87
CA LYS A 477 -7.23 -3.21 -11.63
C LYS A 477 -7.43 -4.33 -12.65
N TYR A 478 -8.15 -5.41 -12.27
CA TYR A 478 -8.48 -6.50 -13.19
C TYR A 478 -9.42 -6.03 -14.31
N LEU A 479 -10.43 -5.23 -13.96
CA LEU A 479 -11.38 -4.66 -14.91
C LEU A 479 -10.69 -3.75 -15.92
N LEU A 480 -9.79 -2.87 -15.46
CA LEU A 480 -9.02 -1.97 -16.31
C LEU A 480 -8.12 -2.74 -17.28
N LYS A 481 -7.34 -3.72 -16.77
CA LYS A 481 -6.47 -4.57 -17.61
C LYS A 481 -7.29 -5.34 -18.67
N ALA A 482 -8.45 -5.86 -18.29
CA ALA A 482 -9.35 -6.58 -19.20
C ALA A 482 -9.99 -5.65 -20.25
N PHE A 483 -10.38 -4.44 -19.85
CA PHE A 483 -10.95 -3.44 -20.75
C PHE A 483 -9.94 -2.93 -21.76
N ILE A 484 -8.71 -2.62 -21.34
CA ILE A 484 -7.61 -2.19 -22.23
C ILE A 484 -7.34 -3.23 -23.31
N CYS A 485 -7.38 -4.53 -22.95
CA CYS A 485 -7.23 -5.60 -23.92
C CYS A 485 -8.42 -5.68 -24.89
N SER A 486 -9.62 -5.32 -24.45
CA SER A 486 -10.86 -5.37 -25.25
C SER A 486 -11.00 -4.20 -26.23
N THR A 487 -10.65 -2.99 -25.79
CA THR A 487 -10.86 -1.76 -26.53
C THR A 487 -9.81 -1.54 -27.62
N ARG A 488 -10.20 -0.83 -28.68
CA ARG A 488 -9.29 -0.37 -29.76
C ARG A 488 -8.76 1.04 -29.53
N ASN A 489 -9.41 1.81 -28.65
CA ASN A 489 -9.00 3.17 -28.34
C ASN A 489 -7.89 3.14 -27.29
N LYS A 490 -6.67 3.56 -27.66
CA LYS A 490 -5.47 3.49 -26.81
C LYS A 490 -5.13 4.80 -26.10
N ARG A 491 -6.04 5.79 -26.10
CA ARG A 491 -5.82 7.04 -25.37
C ARG A 491 -6.20 6.83 -23.91
N PHE A 492 -5.21 6.53 -23.08
CA PHE A 492 -5.39 6.50 -21.63
C PHE A 492 -4.24 7.29 -21.01
N CYS A 493 -4.57 8.35 -20.28
CA CYS A 493 -3.65 9.00 -19.37
C CYS A 493 -3.68 8.26 -18.03
N PHE A 494 -2.53 8.19 -17.37
CA PHE A 494 -2.50 7.94 -15.93
C PHE A 494 -3.14 9.14 -15.24
N ILE A 495 -4.13 8.89 -14.39
CA ILE A 495 -4.92 9.95 -13.74
C ILE A 495 -4.62 9.92 -12.25
N PHE A 496 -4.39 11.11 -11.73
CA PHE A 496 -4.16 11.46 -10.34
C PHE A 496 -5.51 11.61 -9.65
N PHE A 497 -5.83 10.73 -8.69
CA PHE A 497 -7.17 10.70 -8.09
C PHE A 497 -7.26 11.32 -6.69
N GLY A 498 -6.28 11.16 -5.79
CA GLY A 498 -6.43 11.64 -4.41
C GLY A 498 -6.66 13.15 -4.30
N ARG A 499 -5.67 13.95 -4.71
CA ARG A 499 -5.79 15.42 -4.82
C ARG A 499 -6.95 15.88 -5.69
N ALA A 500 -7.28 15.14 -6.75
CA ALA A 500 -8.38 15.49 -7.64
C ALA A 500 -9.74 15.31 -6.97
N PHE A 501 -9.90 14.28 -6.14
CA PHE A 501 -11.10 14.03 -5.36
C PHE A 501 -11.31 15.10 -4.29
N GLU A 502 -10.25 15.51 -3.59
CA GLU A 502 -10.31 16.60 -2.61
C GLU A 502 -10.81 17.90 -3.26
N LYS A 503 -10.16 18.32 -4.35
CA LYS A 503 -10.54 19.55 -5.08
C LYS A 503 -11.97 19.49 -5.62
N ALA A 504 -12.40 18.34 -6.14
CA ALA A 504 -13.76 18.16 -6.64
C ALA A 504 -14.80 18.20 -5.49
N ALA A 505 -14.45 17.66 -4.32
CA ALA A 505 -15.29 17.70 -3.13
C ALA A 505 -15.45 19.13 -2.61
N GLU A 506 -14.35 19.88 -2.50
CA GLU A 506 -14.33 21.28 -2.08
C GLU A 506 -15.17 22.17 -3.01
N SER A 507 -14.94 22.07 -4.33
CA SER A 507 -15.61 22.93 -5.32
C SER A 507 -17.13 22.73 -5.36
N THR A 508 -17.61 21.55 -4.96
CA THR A 508 -19.03 21.19 -4.99
C THR A 508 -19.68 21.11 -3.62
N SER A 509 -18.90 21.35 -2.55
CA SER A 509 -19.27 21.07 -1.16
C SER A 509 -19.96 19.71 -1.03
N SER A 510 -19.35 18.68 -1.62
CA SER A 510 -19.86 17.31 -1.56
C SER A 510 -19.48 16.66 -0.23
N ARG A 511 -20.38 15.84 0.31
CA ARG A 511 -20.12 15.08 1.55
C ARG A 511 -19.25 13.87 1.23
N THR A 512 -17.94 14.05 1.31
CA THR A 512 -16.93 13.01 1.19
C THR A 512 -16.27 12.70 2.54
N LEU A 513 -15.79 11.48 2.69
CA LEU A 513 -14.95 11.05 3.79
C LEU A 513 -13.67 10.43 3.21
N HIS A 514 -12.53 11.02 3.57
CA HIS A 514 -11.19 10.56 3.21
C HIS A 514 -10.60 9.81 4.41
N ASP A 515 -11.25 8.72 4.81
CA ASP A 515 -10.86 7.97 6.01
C ASP A 515 -9.76 6.93 5.73
N HIS A 516 -9.62 6.47 4.50
CA HIS A 516 -8.62 5.47 4.13
C HIS A 516 -7.21 6.10 4.04
N PHE A 517 -6.16 5.33 4.39
CA PHE A 517 -4.77 5.81 4.29
C PHE A 517 -4.33 6.11 2.85
N ASP A 518 -4.83 5.33 1.88
CA ASP A 518 -4.78 5.69 0.46
C ASP A 518 -5.85 6.75 0.14
N THR A 519 -5.42 7.98 -0.18
CA THR A 519 -6.26 9.12 -0.59
C THR A 519 -7.01 8.88 -1.90
N SER A 520 -6.59 7.90 -2.71
CA SER A 520 -7.32 7.42 -3.88
C SER A 520 -8.62 6.65 -3.58
N VAL A 521 -8.92 6.36 -2.30
CA VAL A 521 -10.14 5.69 -1.85
C VAL A 521 -10.94 6.64 -0.97
N ILE A 522 -12.17 6.93 -1.39
CA ILE A 522 -13.07 7.85 -0.66
C ILE A 522 -14.45 7.22 -0.45
N GLU A 523 -15.13 7.65 0.60
CA GLU A 523 -16.56 7.44 0.75
C GLU A 523 -17.32 8.69 0.31
N LEU A 524 -18.39 8.51 -0.48
CA LEU A 524 -19.18 9.62 -1.03
C LEU A 524 -20.67 9.36 -0.81
N LYS A 525 -21.39 10.38 -0.32
CA LYS A 525 -22.86 10.30 -0.24
C LYS A 525 -23.47 10.18 -1.64
N MET A 526 -24.36 9.19 -1.80
CA MET A 526 -24.96 8.85 -3.09
C MET A 526 -25.67 10.04 -3.78
N GLU A 527 -26.29 10.92 -2.99
CA GLU A 527 -26.98 12.14 -3.46
C GLU A 527 -26.02 13.13 -4.14
N ASP A 528 -24.77 13.19 -3.68
CA ASP A 528 -23.76 14.15 -4.15
C ASP A 528 -22.96 13.60 -5.35
N ARG A 529 -23.15 12.32 -5.71
CA ARG A 529 -22.39 11.64 -6.76
C ARG A 529 -22.41 12.35 -8.12
N GLY A 530 -23.57 12.86 -8.53
CA GLY A 530 -23.72 13.51 -9.84
C GLY A 530 -22.86 14.77 -9.94
N LYS A 531 -23.08 15.72 -9.02
CA LYS A 531 -22.33 16.99 -8.97
C LYS A 531 -20.81 16.76 -8.80
N PHE A 532 -20.43 15.77 -7.99
CA PHE A 532 -19.02 15.42 -7.74
C PHE A 532 -18.33 14.95 -9.03
N LEU A 533 -18.96 14.02 -9.78
CA LEU A 533 -18.40 13.50 -11.01
C LEU A 533 -18.30 14.58 -12.10
N ASP A 534 -19.28 15.48 -12.22
CA ASP A 534 -19.25 16.57 -13.19
C ASP A 534 -18.10 17.55 -12.91
N ALA A 535 -17.85 17.86 -11.64
CA ALA A 535 -16.71 18.68 -11.22
C ALA A 535 -15.37 17.97 -11.49
N LEU A 536 -15.30 16.66 -11.22
CA LEU A 536 -14.11 15.86 -11.50
C LEU A 536 -13.81 15.78 -13.01
N ILE A 537 -14.85 15.65 -13.85
CA ILE A 537 -14.69 15.71 -15.32
C ILE A 537 -14.10 17.05 -15.72
N THR A 538 -14.62 18.15 -15.16
CA THR A 538 -14.15 19.51 -15.47
C THR A 538 -12.70 19.73 -15.01
N LEU A 539 -12.32 19.17 -13.87
CA LEU A 539 -10.97 19.31 -13.30
C LEU A 539 -9.91 18.55 -14.12
N LEU A 540 -10.30 17.43 -14.72
CA LEU A 540 -9.38 16.51 -15.41
C LEU A 540 -9.39 16.63 -16.94
N SER A 541 -10.35 17.39 -17.51
CA SER A 541 -10.45 17.67 -18.96
C SER A 541 -9.58 18.85 -19.34
#